data_AF-J7S5N2-F1
#
_entry.id   AF-J7S5N2-F1
#
_cell.length_a   1.000
_cell.length_b   1.000
_cell.length_c   1.000
_cell.angle_alpha   90.00
_cell.angle_beta   90.00
_cell.angle_gamma   90.00
#
_symmetry.space_group_name_H-M   'P 1'
#
loop_
_entity.id
_entity.type
_entity.pdbx_description
1 polymer ?
#
loop_
_entity_poly.entity_id
_entity_poly.type
_entity_poly.pdbx_seq_one_letter_code
_entity_poly.pdbx_strand_id
1 'polypeptide(L)'
;MHEHKVVSMSYYDALGVKPDATPADIKRAYRTKFMNFYGKMNERTNETPTVWANFTRETRAYQVLRDRQLRRKYDHYGPGEKVVPPGGFLGTETFCSHSFGGDGFRPWIGEFTLFRVINEAVQMMHQEHGHTLLGRKGSSNKLSTEQEDKLKASAQERYAKSGNEMHEMIEALDYKLERYYFAVKDGELDKFERRLLEDVELLKLESFGIELLRIIALVYRTKATNYVMADKTLGVSRLFTKFRDNTRDMKSTLGVLNTSIDVREKVGEFSEKDQDKLTEQEQLKFDTLIKDKTLSVMWAVSKAELIRKLRDVCNAILHDQTVKPSDRMVKAKGLLFIADKFSQAQRTPEEDVAARDFEKMFIGVDEQMIQASMSINAS
;
A
#
# COMPACT_ATOMS: atom_id res chain seq x y z
N MET A 1 7.46 12.96 37.43
CA MET A 1 7.72 12.74 35.98
C MET A 1 9.18 12.33 35.86
N HIS A 2 9.47 11.12 35.42
CA HIS A 2 10.86 10.77 35.06
C HIS A 2 11.14 11.35 33.69
N GLU A 3 12.15 12.21 33.60
CA GLU A 3 12.62 12.80 32.35
C GLU A 3 13.11 11.67 31.42
N HIS A 4 12.54 11.56 30.22
CA HIS A 4 12.90 10.54 29.25
C HIS A 4 14.31 10.84 28.72
N LYS A 5 15.33 10.33 29.42
CA LYS A 5 16.74 10.63 29.12
C LYS A 5 17.17 9.94 27.83
N VAL A 6 17.48 10.74 26.82
CA VAL A 6 18.01 10.30 25.53
C VAL A 6 19.48 10.66 25.46
N VAL A 7 20.34 9.71 25.07
CA VAL A 7 21.80 9.90 25.00
C VAL A 7 22.22 10.83 23.86
N SER A 8 21.47 10.88 22.76
CA SER A 8 21.74 11.76 21.62
C SER A 8 20.46 12.28 20.99
N MET A 9 20.45 13.58 20.67
CA MET A 9 19.35 14.22 19.93
C MET A 9 19.51 14.13 18.41
N SER A 10 20.64 13.63 17.89
CA SER A 10 20.99 13.76 16.47
C SER A 10 19.94 13.27 15.47
N TYR A 11 19.24 12.17 15.75
CA TYR A 11 18.18 11.64 14.88
C TYR A 11 16.84 12.37 15.08
N TYR A 12 16.56 12.79 16.31
CA TYR A 12 15.40 13.61 16.63
C TYR A 12 15.51 14.99 15.95
N ASP A 13 16.67 15.63 16.02
CA ASP A 13 16.98 16.90 15.37
C ASP A 13 16.98 16.79 13.85
N ALA A 14 17.48 15.69 13.29
CA ALA A 14 17.44 15.45 11.85
C ALA A 14 16.00 15.46 11.31
N LEU A 15 15.07 14.81 12.03
CA LEU A 15 13.66 14.82 11.67
C LEU A 15 12.90 16.07 12.16
N GLY A 16 13.46 16.83 13.09
CA GLY A 16 12.82 18.00 13.70
C GLY A 16 11.69 17.62 14.65
N VAL A 17 11.83 16.52 15.38
CA VAL A 17 10.81 16.02 16.33
C VAL A 17 11.40 15.89 17.73
N LYS A 18 10.55 15.92 18.76
CA LYS A 18 10.96 15.74 20.15
C LYS A 18 11.18 14.25 20.51
N PRO A 19 11.92 13.95 21.59
CA PRO A 19 12.13 12.57 22.05
C PRO A 19 10.88 11.81 22.46
N ASP A 20 9.80 12.52 22.81
CA ASP A 20 8.49 11.97 23.16
C ASP A 20 7.53 11.90 21.97
N ALA A 21 7.98 12.26 20.76
CA ALA A 21 7.17 12.23 19.55
C ALA A 21 6.56 10.84 19.31
N THR A 22 5.28 10.81 18.93
CA THR A 22 4.60 9.56 18.61
C THR A 22 5.14 8.97 17.30
N PRO A 23 4.92 7.66 17.04
CA PRO A 23 5.27 7.08 15.74
C PRO A 23 4.63 7.82 14.55
N ALA A 24 3.41 8.35 14.73
CA ALA A 24 2.73 9.15 13.72
C ALA A 24 3.41 10.50 13.49
N ASP A 25 3.87 11.18 14.55
CA ASP A 25 4.65 12.42 14.44
C ASP A 25 5.96 12.21 13.67
N ILE A 26 6.68 11.12 13.99
CA ILE A 26 7.93 10.75 13.32
C ILE A 26 7.69 10.49 11.82
N LYS A 27 6.62 9.76 11.49
CA LYS A 27 6.24 9.48 10.09
C LYS A 27 5.81 10.74 9.34
N ARG A 28 5.03 11.63 9.97
CA ARG A 28 4.65 12.93 9.40
C ARG A 28 5.88 13.78 9.11
N ALA A 29 6.79 13.91 10.08
CA ALA A 29 8.01 14.67 9.92
C ALA A 29 8.86 14.16 8.76
N TYR A 30 9.07 12.84 8.66
CA TYR A 30 9.82 12.25 7.54
C TYR A 30 9.19 12.53 6.18
N ARG A 31 7.86 12.55 6.09
CA ARG A 31 7.17 12.90 4.84
C ARG A 31 7.33 14.35 4.44
N THR A 32 7.24 15.27 5.40
CA THR A 32 7.53 16.68 5.14
C THR A 32 8.96 16.85 4.64
N LYS A 33 9.93 16.14 5.23
CA LYS A 33 11.31 16.12 4.74
C LYS A 33 11.42 15.60 3.31
N PHE A 34 10.75 14.49 3.00
CA PHE A 34 10.73 13.92 1.65
C PHE A 34 10.13 14.89 0.62
N MET A 35 9.00 15.54 0.92
CA MET A 35 8.38 16.50 -0.01
C MET A 35 9.27 17.72 -0.25
N ASN A 36 9.93 18.23 0.80
CA ASN A 36 10.90 19.33 0.67
C ASN A 36 12.12 18.92 -0.15
N PHE A 37 12.64 17.72 0.08
CA PHE A 37 13.72 17.13 -0.70
C PHE A 37 13.31 17.03 -2.18
N TYR A 38 12.16 16.45 -2.47
CA TYR A 38 11.65 16.31 -3.84
C TYR A 38 11.51 17.66 -4.56
N GLY A 39 10.88 18.66 -3.92
CA GLY A 39 10.74 19.99 -4.50
C GLY A 39 12.08 20.64 -4.85
N LYS A 40 13.08 20.52 -3.98
CA LYS A 40 14.43 21.06 -4.22
C LYS A 40 15.21 20.31 -5.28
N MET A 41 15.03 19.00 -5.39
CA MET A 41 15.68 18.20 -6.44
C MET A 41 15.18 18.58 -7.84
N ASN A 42 13.92 19.03 -7.95
CA ASN A 42 13.34 19.49 -9.22
C ASN A 42 13.98 20.81 -9.72
N GLU A 43 14.60 21.60 -8.84
CA GLU A 43 15.25 22.87 -9.20
C GLU A 43 16.65 22.69 -9.80
N ARG A 44 17.26 21.49 -9.69
CA ARG A 44 18.59 21.11 -10.26
C ARG A 44 19.65 22.22 -10.14
N THR A 45 19.97 22.61 -8.91
CA THR A 45 20.97 23.65 -8.60
C THR A 45 22.32 23.03 -8.17
N ASN A 46 23.36 23.86 -8.02
CA ASN A 46 24.66 23.41 -7.46
C ASN A 46 24.55 22.87 -6.01
N GLU A 47 23.42 23.07 -5.33
CA GLU A 47 23.18 22.56 -3.97
C GLU A 47 22.68 21.11 -3.94
N THR A 48 22.40 20.52 -5.11
CA THR A 48 21.86 19.15 -5.25
C THR A 48 22.60 18.09 -4.43
N PRO A 49 23.95 18.03 -4.39
CA PRO A 49 24.68 17.06 -3.56
C PRO A 49 24.42 17.23 -2.05
N THR A 50 24.34 18.48 -1.58
CA THR A 50 24.07 18.81 -0.17
C THR A 50 22.64 18.45 0.22
N VAL A 51 21.68 18.72 -0.68
CA VAL A 51 20.27 18.33 -0.51
C VAL A 51 20.14 16.81 -0.37
N TRP A 52 20.82 16.04 -1.23
CA TRP A 52 20.86 14.57 -1.17
C TRP A 52 21.49 14.03 0.12
N ALA A 53 22.64 14.58 0.53
CA ALA A 53 23.33 14.17 1.75
C ALA A 53 22.46 14.41 3.01
N ASN A 54 21.80 15.57 3.07
CA ASN A 54 20.88 15.91 4.15
C ASN A 54 19.70 14.94 4.20
N PHE A 55 19.07 14.67 3.06
CA PHE A 55 17.92 13.75 3.02
C PHE A 55 18.33 12.32 3.37
N THR A 56 19.49 11.86 2.93
CA THR A 56 20.05 10.55 3.32
C THR A 56 20.20 10.42 4.85
N ARG A 57 20.65 11.49 5.52
CA ARG A 57 20.73 11.52 6.99
C ARG A 57 19.33 11.46 7.63
N GLU A 58 18.36 12.17 7.07
CA GLU A 58 16.96 12.18 7.53
C GLU A 58 16.32 10.80 7.35
N THR A 59 16.54 10.13 6.23
CA THR A 59 16.10 8.75 5.96
C THR A 59 16.74 7.75 6.92
N ARG A 60 18.03 7.89 7.23
CA ARG A 60 18.70 7.05 8.23
C ARG A 60 18.10 7.25 9.63
N ALA A 61 17.84 8.49 10.03
CA ALA A 61 17.20 8.79 11.30
C ALA A 61 15.80 8.16 11.38
N TYR A 62 14.99 8.27 10.32
CA TYR A 62 13.67 7.66 10.27
C TYR A 62 13.71 6.13 10.31
N GLN A 63 14.66 5.48 9.61
CA GLN A 63 14.87 4.02 9.68
C GLN A 63 15.03 3.51 11.11
N VAL A 64 15.66 4.29 11.98
CA VAL A 64 15.84 3.95 13.40
C VAL A 64 14.63 4.34 14.23
N LEU A 65 14.17 5.60 14.11
CA LEU A 65 13.15 6.16 14.99
C LEU A 65 11.75 5.57 14.75
N ARG A 66 11.48 5.04 13.55
CA ARG A 66 10.19 4.38 13.24
C ARG A 66 10.03 3.03 13.94
N ASP A 67 11.13 2.32 14.19
CA ASP A 67 11.12 1.02 14.84
C ASP A 67 11.22 1.21 16.36
N ARG A 68 10.23 0.71 17.11
CA ARG A 68 10.19 0.91 18.58
C ARG A 68 11.40 0.31 19.28
N GLN A 69 11.93 -0.82 18.80
CA GLN A 69 13.08 -1.46 19.43
C GLN A 69 14.38 -0.73 19.11
N LEU A 70 14.58 -0.34 17.84
CA LEU A 70 15.76 0.44 17.44
C LEU A 70 15.76 1.83 18.07
N ARG A 71 14.61 2.52 18.13
CA ARG A 71 14.46 3.78 18.84
C ARG A 71 14.83 3.63 20.31
N ARG A 72 14.36 2.58 20.99
CA ARG A 72 14.74 2.33 22.40
C ARG A 72 16.25 2.10 22.57
N LYS A 73 16.88 1.38 21.62
CA LYS A 73 18.35 1.21 21.62
C LYS A 73 19.06 2.54 21.38
N TYR A 74 18.56 3.34 20.44
CA TYR A 74 19.07 4.68 20.15
C TYR A 74 19.01 5.59 21.38
N ASP A 75 17.87 5.59 22.08
CA ASP A 75 17.68 6.42 23.27
C ASP A 75 18.71 6.11 24.36
N HIS A 76 19.10 4.83 24.46
CA HIS A 76 20.03 4.37 25.47
C HIS A 76 21.51 4.43 25.07
N TYR A 77 21.84 4.27 23.77
CA TYR A 77 23.23 4.14 23.31
C TYR A 77 23.69 5.29 22.41
N GLY A 78 22.79 6.10 21.86
CA GLY A 78 23.08 7.04 20.78
C GLY A 78 23.41 6.33 19.45
N PRO A 79 23.89 7.07 18.43
CA PRO A 79 24.29 6.48 17.15
C PRO A 79 25.40 5.43 17.33
N GLY A 80 25.30 4.29 16.66
CA GLY A 80 26.35 3.25 16.68
C GLY A 80 25.85 1.90 16.18
N GLU A 81 26.73 0.90 16.21
CA GLU A 81 26.47 -0.46 15.68
C GLU A 81 25.25 -1.14 16.29
N LYS A 82 24.94 -0.85 17.56
CA LYS A 82 23.77 -1.41 18.28
C LYS A 82 22.43 -0.91 17.73
N VAL A 83 22.44 0.11 16.89
CA VAL A 83 21.25 0.85 16.40
C VAL A 83 21.12 0.70 14.88
N VAL A 84 21.81 -0.29 14.30
CA VAL A 84 21.67 -0.63 12.88
C VAL A 84 20.48 -1.56 12.70
N PRO A 85 19.59 -1.31 11.72
CA PRO A 85 18.50 -2.23 11.39
C PRO A 85 19.02 -3.63 11.02
N PRO A 86 18.24 -4.69 11.29
CA PRO A 86 18.56 -6.03 10.78
C PRO A 86 18.71 -6.00 9.25
N GLY A 87 19.86 -6.45 8.73
CA GLY A 87 20.18 -6.37 7.30
C GLY A 87 20.87 -5.07 6.86
N GLY A 88 21.18 -4.17 7.78
CA GLY A 88 21.85 -2.90 7.49
C GLY A 88 20.89 -1.77 7.14
N PHE A 89 21.44 -0.58 6.91
CA PHE A 89 20.66 0.54 6.41
C PHE A 89 20.36 0.34 4.92
N LEU A 90 19.08 0.43 4.57
CA LEU A 90 18.68 0.52 3.18
C LEU A 90 19.10 1.89 2.62
N GLY A 91 19.56 1.89 1.36
CA GLY A 91 19.84 3.13 0.63
C GLY A 91 18.59 3.99 0.52
N THR A 92 18.78 5.32 0.45
CA THR A 92 17.69 6.31 0.47
C THR A 92 16.60 6.02 -0.56
N GLU A 93 17.00 5.73 -1.80
CA GLU A 93 16.09 5.41 -2.91
C GLU A 93 15.27 4.14 -2.63
N THR A 94 15.96 3.04 -2.31
CA THR A 94 15.34 1.76 -1.98
C THR A 94 14.38 1.91 -0.80
N PHE A 95 14.80 2.60 0.26
CA PHE A 95 14.00 2.76 1.46
C PHE A 95 12.74 3.62 1.20
N CYS A 96 12.83 4.68 0.41
CA CYS A 96 11.68 5.51 0.03
C CYS A 96 10.64 4.69 -0.73
N SER A 97 11.06 3.90 -1.72
CA SER A 97 10.15 3.03 -2.48
C SER A 97 9.39 2.06 -1.57
N HIS A 98 10.10 1.41 -0.63
CA HIS A 98 9.47 0.47 0.31
C HIS A 98 8.59 1.16 1.36
N SER A 99 9.03 2.29 1.92
CA SER A 99 8.37 2.93 3.07
C SER A 99 7.05 3.61 2.74
N PHE A 100 6.78 3.83 1.45
CA PHE A 100 5.58 4.51 0.99
C PHE A 100 4.74 3.68 0.00
N GLY A 101 5.21 2.48 -0.35
CA GLY A 101 4.51 1.49 -1.18
C GLY A 101 3.58 0.56 -0.39
N GLY A 102 2.97 1.04 0.70
CA GLY A 102 1.95 0.28 1.44
C GLY A 102 2.47 -0.81 2.38
N ASP A 103 3.77 -0.84 2.70
CA ASP A 103 4.36 -1.85 3.60
C ASP A 103 3.70 -1.86 4.99
N GLY A 104 3.23 -0.69 5.49
CA GLY A 104 2.43 -0.61 6.71
C GLY A 104 1.12 -1.40 6.66
N PHE A 105 0.54 -1.57 5.47
CA PHE A 105 -0.66 -2.39 5.25
C PHE A 105 -0.36 -3.88 5.07
N ARG A 106 0.90 -4.29 4.87
CA ARG A 106 1.25 -5.68 4.61
C ARG A 106 0.66 -6.66 5.65
N PRO A 107 0.69 -6.38 6.97
CA PRO A 107 0.06 -7.25 7.98
C PRO A 107 -1.48 -7.32 7.93
N TRP A 108 -2.12 -6.52 7.07
CA TRP A 108 -3.58 -6.44 6.90
C TRP A 108 -4.04 -6.94 5.54
N ILE A 109 -3.25 -6.68 4.49
CA ILE A 109 -3.66 -6.90 3.10
C ILE A 109 -2.67 -7.70 2.26
N GLY A 110 -1.52 -8.09 2.84
CA GLY A 110 -0.41 -8.67 2.09
C GLY A 110 0.31 -7.62 1.23
N GLU A 111 1.07 -8.09 0.25
CA GLU A 111 1.67 -7.23 -0.75
C GLU A 111 0.57 -6.66 -1.65
N PHE A 112 0.49 -5.33 -1.72
CA PHE A 112 -0.52 -4.68 -2.52
C PHE A 112 -0.07 -4.56 -3.99
N THR A 113 -0.71 -5.33 -4.85
CA THR A 113 -0.32 -5.55 -6.25
C THR A 113 -0.14 -4.26 -7.06
N LEU A 114 -0.88 -3.18 -6.75
CA LEU A 114 -0.76 -1.93 -7.50
C LEU A 114 0.66 -1.38 -7.49
N PHE A 115 1.32 -1.37 -6.32
CA PHE A 115 2.64 -0.76 -6.19
C PHE A 115 3.66 -1.49 -7.07
N ARG A 116 3.58 -2.83 -7.11
CA ARG A 116 4.40 -3.65 -8.00
C ARG A 116 4.09 -3.36 -9.47
N VAL A 117 2.81 -3.34 -9.85
CA VAL A 117 2.39 -3.15 -11.25
C VAL A 117 2.73 -1.75 -11.77
N ILE A 118 2.57 -0.70 -10.95
CA ILE A 118 3.00 0.65 -11.31
C ILE A 118 4.51 0.68 -11.49
N ASN A 119 5.28 0.15 -10.53
CA ASN A 119 6.74 0.16 -10.61
C ASN A 119 7.25 -0.59 -11.84
N GLU A 120 6.67 -1.76 -12.16
CA GLU A 120 6.99 -2.52 -13.38
C GLU A 120 6.62 -1.71 -14.64
N ALA A 121 5.43 -1.12 -14.70
CA ALA A 121 4.99 -0.32 -15.85
C ALA A 121 5.90 0.89 -16.08
N VAL A 122 6.32 1.57 -14.99
CA VAL A 122 7.29 2.67 -15.02
C VAL A 122 8.63 2.19 -15.60
N GLN A 123 9.21 1.12 -15.07
CA GLN A 123 10.46 0.56 -15.59
C GLN A 123 10.38 0.17 -17.07
N MET A 124 9.26 -0.41 -17.49
CA MET A 124 9.03 -0.80 -18.89
C MET A 124 8.90 0.41 -19.81
N MET A 125 8.30 1.53 -19.36
CA MET A 125 8.24 2.76 -20.14
C MET A 125 9.63 3.41 -20.36
N HIS A 126 10.60 3.13 -19.49
CA HIS A 126 11.97 3.68 -19.62
C HIS A 126 12.92 2.83 -20.47
N GLN A 127 12.66 1.53 -20.65
CA GLN A 127 13.65 0.63 -21.27
C GLN A 127 13.54 0.49 -22.79
N GLU A 128 12.40 0.75 -23.44
CA GLU A 128 12.28 0.86 -24.92
C GLU A 128 10.83 1.25 -25.31
N HIS A 129 10.65 1.95 -26.45
CA HIS A 129 9.39 2.42 -27.07
C HIS A 129 8.10 1.84 -26.47
N GLY A 130 7.33 2.69 -25.78
CA GLY A 130 6.13 2.35 -25.03
C GLY A 130 5.03 1.68 -25.84
N HIS A 131 5.10 0.35 -25.99
CA HIS A 131 4.01 -0.45 -26.55
C HIS A 131 4.02 -1.86 -25.97
N THR A 132 3.40 -2.07 -24.81
CA THR A 132 2.69 -3.34 -24.45
C THR A 132 2.11 -3.30 -23.03
N LEU A 133 1.11 -2.44 -22.78
CA LEU A 133 0.28 -2.57 -21.56
C LEU A 133 -1.15 -3.04 -21.84
N LEU A 134 -1.61 -2.92 -23.08
CA LEU A 134 -2.94 -3.35 -23.49
C LEU A 134 -2.81 -4.16 -24.79
N GLY A 135 -2.91 -5.48 -24.65
CA GLY A 135 -2.67 -6.51 -25.66
C GLY A 135 -2.80 -6.09 -27.13
N ARG A 136 -1.70 -6.25 -27.87
CA ARG A 136 -1.71 -6.28 -29.33
C ARG A 136 -2.49 -7.51 -29.81
N LYS A 137 -3.70 -7.30 -30.33
CA LYS A 137 -4.34 -8.22 -31.26
C LYS A 137 -3.71 -7.96 -32.63
N GLY A 138 -2.76 -8.80 -33.06
CA GLY A 138 -2.21 -8.72 -34.42
C GLY A 138 -0.71 -8.95 -34.52
N SER A 139 -0.23 -10.15 -34.21
CA SER A 139 0.87 -10.79 -34.95
C SER A 139 0.89 -12.26 -34.54
N SER A 140 0.65 -13.16 -35.48
CA SER A 140 0.75 -14.60 -35.30
C SER A 140 2.20 -15.06 -35.26
N ASN A 141 3.05 -14.46 -34.42
CA ASN A 141 4.32 -15.07 -34.07
C ASN A 141 4.06 -16.00 -32.89
N LYS A 142 4.07 -17.31 -33.15
CA LYS A 142 4.19 -18.32 -32.10
C LYS A 142 5.37 -17.92 -31.20
N LEU A 143 5.11 -17.80 -29.90
CA LEU A 143 6.14 -17.60 -28.89
C LEU A 143 7.20 -18.69 -29.06
N SER A 144 8.48 -18.34 -28.94
CA SER A 144 9.52 -19.37 -28.92
C SER A 144 9.32 -20.23 -27.66
N THR A 145 9.75 -21.50 -27.70
CA THR A 145 9.66 -22.42 -26.56
C THR A 145 10.29 -21.83 -25.29
N GLU A 146 11.38 -21.06 -25.44
CA GLU A 146 12.04 -20.37 -24.32
C GLU A 146 11.19 -19.22 -23.74
N GLN A 147 10.45 -18.47 -24.56
CA GLN A 147 9.53 -17.42 -24.09
C GLN A 147 8.31 -18.02 -23.39
N GLU A 148 7.78 -19.14 -23.90
CA GLU A 148 6.69 -19.87 -23.26
C GLU A 148 7.10 -20.45 -21.90
N ASP A 149 8.30 -21.03 -21.81
CA ASP A 149 8.81 -21.60 -20.57
C ASP A 149 9.13 -20.51 -19.53
N LYS A 150 9.67 -19.36 -19.95
CA LYS A 150 9.83 -18.17 -19.08
C LYS A 150 8.48 -17.62 -18.59
N LEU A 151 7.47 -17.57 -19.44
CA LEU A 151 6.11 -17.15 -19.06
C LEU A 151 5.46 -18.12 -18.07
N LYS A 152 5.62 -19.44 -18.28
CA LYS A 152 5.12 -20.48 -17.36
C LYS A 152 5.85 -20.45 -16.02
N ALA A 153 7.18 -20.32 -16.01
CA ALA A 153 7.97 -20.21 -14.79
C ALA A 153 7.60 -18.95 -13.99
N SER A 154 7.48 -17.78 -14.66
CA SER A 154 7.03 -16.54 -14.03
C SER A 154 5.59 -16.61 -13.53
N ALA A 155 4.69 -17.29 -14.25
CA ALA A 155 3.32 -17.52 -13.80
C ALA A 155 3.29 -18.43 -12.56
N GLN A 156 4.07 -19.51 -12.56
CA GLN A 156 4.14 -20.46 -11.44
C GLN A 156 4.78 -19.84 -10.20
N GLU A 157 5.81 -19.02 -10.36
CA GLU A 157 6.40 -18.23 -9.27
C GLU A 157 5.37 -17.24 -8.69
N ARG A 158 4.58 -16.57 -9.53
CA ARG A 158 3.48 -15.70 -9.10
C ARG A 158 2.40 -16.47 -8.32
N TYR A 159 2.02 -17.67 -8.79
CA TYR A 159 1.05 -18.52 -8.08
C TYR A 159 1.58 -18.98 -6.71
N ALA A 160 2.85 -19.41 -6.64
CA ALA A 160 3.48 -19.84 -5.39
C ALA A 160 3.59 -18.69 -4.37
N LYS A 161 4.03 -17.50 -4.81
CA LYS A 161 4.09 -16.30 -3.96
C LYS A 161 2.71 -15.92 -3.43
N SER A 162 1.68 -15.96 -4.29
CA SER A 162 0.31 -15.62 -3.88
C SER A 162 -0.29 -16.63 -2.87
N GLY A 163 0.10 -17.92 -2.96
CA GLY A 163 -0.31 -18.94 -2.00
C GLY A 163 0.28 -18.72 -0.60
N ASN A 164 1.59 -18.44 -0.52
CA ASN A 164 2.26 -18.14 0.75
C ASN A 164 1.71 -16.85 1.38
N GLU A 165 1.51 -15.82 0.56
CA GLU A 165 0.93 -14.55 0.99
C GLU A 165 -0.46 -14.73 1.64
N MET A 166 -1.33 -15.55 1.04
CA MET A 166 -2.65 -15.83 1.60
C MET A 166 -2.55 -16.44 3.01
N HIS A 167 -1.62 -17.39 3.21
CA HIS A 167 -1.42 -18.03 4.50
C HIS A 167 -0.92 -17.03 5.54
N GLU A 168 0.08 -16.21 5.21
CA GLU A 168 0.57 -15.12 6.06
C GLU A 168 -0.54 -14.14 6.46
N MET A 169 -1.43 -13.79 5.53
CA MET A 169 -2.58 -12.92 5.81
C MET A 169 -3.59 -13.57 6.76
N ILE A 170 -3.85 -14.87 6.61
CA ILE A 170 -4.73 -15.63 7.50
C ILE A 170 -4.15 -15.62 8.91
N GLU A 171 -2.88 -16.01 9.08
CA GLU A 171 -2.21 -16.03 10.38
C GLU A 171 -2.18 -14.63 11.02
N ALA A 172 -1.84 -13.61 10.24
CA ALA A 172 -1.75 -12.24 10.73
C ALA A 172 -3.11 -11.67 11.17
N LEU A 173 -4.20 -11.98 10.46
CA LEU A 173 -5.54 -11.55 10.87
C LEU A 173 -6.03 -12.40 12.05
N ASP A 174 -5.79 -13.70 12.04
CA ASP A 174 -6.24 -14.59 13.10
C ASP A 174 -5.60 -14.22 14.44
N TYR A 175 -4.30 -13.97 14.46
CA TYR A 175 -3.58 -13.47 15.63
C TYR A 175 -4.19 -12.17 16.20
N LYS A 176 -4.60 -11.24 15.34
CA LYS A 176 -5.27 -9.99 15.78
C LYS A 176 -6.64 -10.28 16.41
N LEU A 177 -7.39 -11.23 15.84
CA LEU A 177 -8.70 -11.63 16.35
C LEU A 177 -8.60 -12.44 17.65
N GLU A 178 -7.54 -13.22 17.84
CA GLU A 178 -7.24 -13.86 19.11
C GLU A 178 -6.93 -12.82 20.20
N ARG A 179 -6.13 -11.79 19.89
CA ARG A 179 -5.87 -10.69 20.83
C ARG A 179 -7.15 -9.93 21.18
N TYR A 180 -8.05 -9.74 20.22
CA TYR A 180 -9.38 -9.19 20.49
C TYR A 180 -10.17 -10.11 21.42
N TYR A 181 -10.19 -11.42 21.16
CA TYR A 181 -10.87 -12.42 22.00
C TYR A 181 -10.40 -12.34 23.45
N PHE A 182 -9.07 -12.36 23.69
CA PHE A 182 -8.52 -12.25 25.04
C PHE A 182 -8.81 -10.89 25.67
N ALA A 183 -8.73 -9.80 24.92
CA ALA A 183 -9.08 -8.47 25.43
C ALA A 183 -10.54 -8.38 25.88
N VAL A 184 -11.48 -9.02 25.17
CA VAL A 184 -12.88 -9.10 25.60
C VAL A 184 -13.02 -9.94 26.87
N LYS A 185 -12.34 -11.10 26.93
CA LYS A 185 -12.41 -12.03 28.06
C LYS A 185 -11.85 -11.43 29.35
N ASP A 186 -10.77 -10.67 29.24
CA ASP A 186 -10.05 -10.10 30.37
C ASP A 186 -10.58 -8.71 30.77
N GLY A 187 -11.58 -8.17 30.07
CA GLY A 187 -12.10 -6.82 30.31
C GLY A 187 -11.15 -5.69 29.88
N GLU A 188 -10.23 -5.98 28.95
CA GLU A 188 -9.13 -5.12 28.51
C GLU A 188 -9.34 -4.59 27.07
N LEU A 189 -10.60 -4.49 26.63
CA LEU A 189 -10.95 -4.07 25.28
C LEU A 189 -10.40 -2.67 24.96
N ASP A 190 -10.39 -1.75 25.93
CA ASP A 190 -9.83 -0.41 25.75
C ASP A 190 -8.33 -0.42 25.38
N LYS A 191 -7.55 -1.36 25.95
CA LYS A 191 -6.14 -1.51 25.59
C LYS A 191 -5.97 -2.04 24.17
N PHE A 192 -6.86 -2.93 23.74
CA PHE A 192 -6.89 -3.38 22.35
C PHE A 192 -7.26 -2.23 21.40
N GLU A 193 -8.31 -1.47 21.74
CA GLU A 193 -8.76 -0.31 20.96
C GLU A 193 -7.66 0.73 20.78
N ARG A 194 -6.99 1.13 21.87
CA ARG A 194 -5.89 2.11 21.79
C ARG A 194 -4.80 1.69 20.82
N ARG A 195 -4.38 0.43 20.85
CA ARG A 195 -3.36 -0.09 19.92
C ARG A 195 -3.87 -0.11 18.48
N LEU A 196 -5.13 -0.48 18.26
CA LEU A 196 -5.73 -0.44 16.94
C LEU A 196 -5.82 0.99 16.39
N LEU A 197 -6.11 1.98 17.24
CA LEU A 197 -6.13 3.38 16.85
C LEU A 197 -4.73 3.93 16.55
N GLU A 198 -3.70 3.49 17.27
CA GLU A 198 -2.30 3.78 16.91
C GLU A 198 -1.94 3.25 15.52
N ASP A 199 -2.39 2.03 15.18
CA ASP A 199 -2.22 1.47 13.83
C ASP A 199 -2.98 2.32 12.79
N VAL A 200 -4.23 2.72 13.07
CA VAL A 200 -5.02 3.58 12.17
C VAL A 200 -4.31 4.91 11.88
N GLU A 201 -3.71 5.54 12.90
CA GLU A 201 -2.95 6.79 12.73
C GLU A 201 -1.72 6.63 11.83
N LEU A 202 -1.08 5.46 11.83
CA LEU A 202 0.03 5.16 10.93
C LEU A 202 -0.44 4.79 9.52
N LEU A 203 -1.50 3.98 9.43
CA LEU A 203 -2.06 3.48 8.19
C LEU A 203 -2.73 4.58 7.38
N LYS A 204 -3.44 5.50 8.03
CA LYS A 204 -4.07 6.63 7.34
C LYS A 204 -3.02 7.48 6.66
N LEU A 205 -1.80 7.55 7.19
CA LEU A 205 -0.74 8.29 6.54
C LEU A 205 -0.36 7.60 5.24
N GLU A 206 -0.19 6.28 5.15
CA GLU A 206 0.24 5.57 3.92
C GLU A 206 -0.46 6.02 2.62
N SER A 207 0.22 5.86 1.48
CA SER A 207 -0.35 6.12 0.15
C SER A 207 -1.66 5.35 -0.03
N PHE A 208 -2.73 6.04 -0.42
CA PHE A 208 -4.09 5.50 -0.50
C PHE A 208 -4.63 4.95 0.83
N GLY A 209 -4.05 5.32 1.97
CA GLY A 209 -4.31 4.65 3.25
C GLY A 209 -5.75 4.77 3.75
N ILE A 210 -6.38 5.92 3.61
CA ILE A 210 -7.81 6.09 3.94
C ILE A 210 -8.68 5.18 3.07
N GLU A 211 -8.35 5.05 1.79
CA GLU A 211 -9.11 4.22 0.88
C GLU A 211 -8.92 2.73 1.16
N LEU A 212 -7.68 2.29 1.43
CA LEU A 212 -7.38 0.91 1.83
C LEU A 212 -8.07 0.54 3.15
N LEU A 213 -8.04 1.41 4.16
CA LEU A 213 -8.77 1.22 5.42
C LEU A 213 -10.27 1.04 5.19
N ARG A 214 -10.87 1.85 4.30
CA ARG A 214 -12.29 1.74 3.95
C ARG A 214 -12.62 0.43 3.21
N ILE A 215 -11.74 -0.03 2.32
CA ILE A 215 -11.91 -1.33 1.62
C ILE A 215 -11.88 -2.47 2.64
N ILE A 216 -10.90 -2.47 3.55
CA ILE A 216 -10.80 -3.49 4.61
C ILE A 216 -12.06 -3.47 5.48
N ALA A 217 -12.47 -2.28 5.95
CA ALA A 217 -13.66 -2.10 6.76
C ALA A 217 -14.93 -2.62 6.07
N LEU A 218 -15.09 -2.32 4.78
CA LEU A 218 -16.21 -2.81 3.99
C LEU A 218 -16.24 -4.34 3.94
N VAL A 219 -15.12 -4.98 3.58
CA VAL A 219 -15.05 -6.45 3.47
C VAL A 219 -15.28 -7.12 4.81
N TYR A 220 -14.60 -6.67 5.87
CA TYR A 220 -14.72 -7.24 7.21
C TYR A 220 -16.14 -7.10 7.74
N ARG A 221 -16.75 -5.91 7.61
CA ARG A 221 -18.13 -5.66 8.03
C ARG A 221 -19.10 -6.58 7.30
N THR A 222 -18.98 -6.68 5.97
CA THR A 222 -19.85 -7.52 5.14
C THR A 222 -19.73 -9.00 5.53
N LYS A 223 -18.49 -9.54 5.57
CA LYS A 223 -18.26 -10.96 5.89
C LYS A 223 -18.71 -11.33 7.30
N ALA A 224 -18.37 -10.50 8.29
CA ALA A 224 -18.77 -10.74 9.66
C ALA A 224 -20.28 -10.61 9.88
N THR A 225 -20.92 -9.58 9.30
CA THR A 225 -22.38 -9.42 9.39
C THR A 225 -23.10 -10.62 8.80
N ASN A 226 -22.65 -11.10 7.63
CA ASN A 226 -23.25 -12.26 6.97
C ASN A 226 -23.08 -13.53 7.81
N TYR A 227 -21.92 -13.73 8.43
CA TYR A 227 -21.70 -14.84 9.36
C TYR A 227 -22.63 -14.77 10.58
N VAL A 228 -22.73 -13.60 11.22
CA VAL A 228 -23.60 -13.36 12.39
C VAL A 228 -25.08 -13.56 12.04
N MET A 229 -25.53 -13.10 10.88
CA MET A 229 -26.92 -13.25 10.43
C MET A 229 -27.26 -14.68 10.06
N ALA A 230 -26.32 -15.42 9.44
CA ALA A 230 -26.52 -16.83 9.10
C ALA A 230 -26.71 -17.73 10.32
N ASP A 231 -26.19 -17.34 11.49
CA ASP A 231 -26.38 -18.02 12.77
C ASP A 231 -27.78 -17.77 13.37
N LYS A 232 -28.32 -16.54 13.21
CA LYS A 232 -29.60 -16.13 13.81
C LYS A 232 -30.85 -16.53 13.02
N THR A 233 -30.70 -16.91 11.76
CA THR A 233 -31.83 -17.30 10.91
C THR A 233 -31.58 -18.68 10.36
N LEU A 234 -32.49 -19.63 10.65
CA LEU A 234 -32.47 -21.03 10.20
C LEU A 234 -32.44 -21.16 8.66
N GLY A 235 -31.32 -20.84 8.01
CA GLY A 235 -31.08 -20.99 6.56
C GLY A 235 -31.66 -19.90 5.64
N VAL A 236 -32.69 -19.15 6.04
CA VAL A 236 -33.42 -18.23 5.15
C VAL A 236 -32.67 -16.92 4.85
N SER A 237 -31.85 -16.39 5.77
CA SER A 237 -31.08 -15.15 5.51
C SER A 237 -29.91 -15.35 4.54
N ARG A 238 -29.41 -16.58 4.34
CA ARG A 238 -28.31 -16.87 3.39
C ARG A 238 -28.67 -16.52 1.94
N LEU A 239 -29.96 -16.55 1.59
CA LEU A 239 -30.45 -16.17 0.26
C LEU A 239 -30.62 -14.64 0.12
N PHE A 240 -31.04 -13.96 1.19
CA PHE A 240 -31.32 -12.52 1.18
C PHE A 240 -30.05 -11.64 1.31
N THR A 241 -29.07 -12.08 2.11
CA THR A 241 -27.78 -11.39 2.29
C THR A 241 -26.93 -11.38 1.01
N LYS A 242 -26.94 -12.48 0.24
CA LYS A 242 -26.29 -12.56 -1.08
C LYS A 242 -26.82 -11.52 -2.07
N PHE A 243 -28.08 -11.11 -1.97
CA PHE A 243 -28.71 -10.22 -2.94
C PHE A 243 -28.45 -8.73 -2.66
N ARG A 244 -28.39 -8.33 -1.38
CA ARG A 244 -28.19 -6.92 -0.99
C ARG A 244 -26.74 -6.46 -1.10
N ASP A 245 -25.79 -7.32 -0.73
CA ASP A 245 -24.36 -6.95 -0.71
C ASP A 245 -23.75 -6.97 -2.13
N ASN A 246 -24.30 -7.76 -3.04
CA ASN A 246 -23.88 -7.75 -4.44
C ASN A 246 -24.17 -6.41 -5.12
N THR A 247 -25.25 -5.70 -4.76
CA THR A 247 -25.67 -4.46 -5.45
C THR A 247 -24.76 -3.26 -5.16
N ARG A 248 -24.23 -3.14 -3.93
CA ARG A 248 -23.37 -2.01 -3.54
C ARG A 248 -21.92 -2.19 -4.02
N ASP A 249 -21.39 -3.42 -3.93
CA ASP A 249 -20.06 -3.76 -4.45
C ASP A 249 -20.06 -3.88 -5.98
N MET A 250 -21.18 -4.28 -6.62
CA MET A 250 -21.33 -4.21 -8.09
C MET A 250 -21.28 -2.78 -8.58
N LYS A 251 -21.83 -1.78 -7.88
CA LYS A 251 -21.86 -0.42 -8.40
C LYS A 251 -20.44 0.19 -8.52
N SER A 252 -19.55 -0.12 -7.58
CA SER A 252 -18.13 0.27 -7.67
C SER A 252 -17.33 -0.53 -8.70
N THR A 253 -17.61 -1.83 -8.86
CA THR A 253 -16.90 -2.70 -9.83
C THR A 253 -17.42 -2.55 -11.27
N LEU A 254 -18.71 -2.27 -11.46
CA LEU A 254 -19.32 -1.97 -12.77
C LEU A 254 -18.87 -0.60 -13.30
N GLY A 255 -18.65 0.38 -12.43
CA GLY A 255 -18.04 1.66 -12.82
C GLY A 255 -16.66 1.47 -13.45
N VAL A 256 -15.87 0.53 -12.94
CA VAL A 256 -14.54 0.16 -13.44
C VAL A 256 -14.58 -0.53 -14.80
N LEU A 257 -15.53 -1.46 -14.99
CA LEU A 257 -15.75 -2.14 -16.27
C LEU A 257 -16.09 -1.14 -17.39
N ASN A 258 -16.89 -0.11 -17.09
CA ASN A 258 -17.22 0.94 -18.06
C ASN A 258 -15.99 1.80 -18.44
N THR A 259 -15.13 2.15 -17.48
CA THR A 259 -13.86 2.84 -17.80
C THR A 259 -12.90 1.97 -18.62
N SER A 260 -12.85 0.66 -18.38
CA SER A 260 -11.98 -0.28 -19.12
C SER A 260 -12.35 -0.37 -20.61
N ILE A 261 -13.66 -0.26 -20.92
CA ILE A 261 -14.18 -0.21 -22.28
C ILE A 261 -13.85 1.14 -22.94
N ASP A 262 -14.04 2.27 -22.24
CA ASP A 262 -13.68 3.61 -22.73
C ASP A 262 -12.17 3.78 -22.98
N VAL A 263 -11.30 3.13 -22.18
CA VAL A 263 -9.85 3.07 -22.45
C VAL A 263 -9.59 2.27 -23.72
N ARG A 264 -10.20 1.09 -23.85
CA ARG A 264 -9.99 0.19 -25.00
C ARG A 264 -10.44 0.82 -26.31
N GLU A 265 -11.56 1.52 -26.29
CA GLU A 265 -12.10 2.25 -27.44
C GLU A 265 -11.18 3.40 -27.84
N LYS A 266 -10.79 4.27 -26.91
CA LYS A 266 -9.91 5.43 -27.19
C LYS A 266 -8.48 5.04 -27.55
N VAL A 267 -7.93 3.99 -26.94
CA VAL A 267 -6.63 3.42 -27.36
C VAL A 267 -6.75 2.81 -28.76
N GLY A 268 -7.89 2.19 -29.08
CA GLY A 268 -8.22 1.71 -30.42
C GLY A 268 -8.20 2.83 -31.47
N GLU A 269 -8.91 3.93 -31.20
CA GLU A 269 -9.00 5.10 -32.10
C GLU A 269 -7.63 5.73 -32.40
N PHE A 270 -6.75 5.81 -31.41
CA PHE A 270 -5.39 6.34 -31.62
C PHE A 270 -4.43 5.31 -32.22
N SER A 271 -4.65 4.00 -32.01
CA SER A 271 -3.87 2.94 -32.66
C SER A 271 -4.14 2.79 -34.15
N GLU A 272 -5.30 3.28 -34.62
CA GLU A 272 -5.66 3.33 -36.05
C GLU A 272 -5.06 4.55 -36.77
N LYS A 273 -4.59 5.56 -36.03
CA LYS A 273 -3.84 6.69 -36.59
C LYS A 273 -2.36 6.33 -36.69
N ASP A 274 -1.73 6.58 -37.84
CA ASP A 274 -0.27 6.50 -38.00
C ASP A 274 0.39 7.36 -36.92
N GLN A 275 1.11 6.75 -35.99
CA GLN A 275 1.78 7.44 -34.89
C GLN A 275 2.77 8.50 -35.40
N ASP A 276 3.40 8.25 -36.55
CA ASP A 276 4.34 9.18 -37.20
C ASP A 276 3.68 10.42 -37.81
N LYS A 277 2.34 10.49 -37.82
CA LYS A 277 1.55 11.62 -38.34
C LYS A 277 0.83 12.39 -37.24
N LEU A 278 0.98 12.00 -35.97
CA LEU A 278 0.40 12.75 -34.85
C LEU A 278 1.17 14.06 -34.68
N THR A 279 0.44 15.15 -34.55
CA THR A 279 1.06 16.40 -34.10
C THR A 279 1.60 16.25 -32.68
N GLU A 280 2.61 17.03 -32.32
CA GLU A 280 3.22 17.00 -30.97
C GLU A 280 2.16 17.18 -29.85
N GLN A 281 1.12 17.97 -30.10
CA GLN A 281 -0.02 18.13 -29.18
C GLN A 281 -0.93 16.90 -29.09
N GLU A 282 -1.11 16.15 -30.18
CA GLU A 282 -1.90 14.91 -30.19
C GLU A 282 -1.14 13.76 -29.55
N GLN A 283 0.18 13.72 -29.74
CA GLN A 283 1.07 12.74 -29.10
C GLN A 283 1.11 12.96 -27.58
N LEU A 284 1.25 14.21 -27.11
CA LEU A 284 1.17 14.54 -25.69
C LEU A 284 -0.19 14.20 -25.06
N LYS A 285 -1.29 14.46 -25.78
CA LYS A 285 -2.64 14.09 -25.33
C LYS A 285 -2.83 12.58 -25.27
N PHE A 286 -2.30 11.84 -26.24
CA PHE A 286 -2.34 10.38 -26.26
C PHE A 286 -1.53 9.78 -25.11
N ASP A 287 -0.31 10.27 -24.89
CA ASP A 287 0.55 9.84 -23.79
C ASP A 287 -0.08 10.13 -22.43
N THR A 288 -0.66 11.32 -22.25
CA THR A 288 -1.38 11.70 -21.03
C THR A 288 -2.63 10.83 -20.83
N LEU A 289 -3.39 10.59 -21.90
CA LEU A 289 -4.60 9.77 -21.87
C LEU A 289 -4.28 8.30 -21.53
N ILE A 290 -3.23 7.74 -22.11
CA ILE A 290 -2.77 6.39 -21.80
C ILE A 290 -2.27 6.32 -20.37
N LYS A 291 -1.42 7.25 -19.93
CA LYS A 291 -0.86 7.25 -18.56
C LYS A 291 -1.96 7.31 -17.50
N ASP A 292 -2.85 8.31 -17.57
CA ASP A 292 -3.88 8.53 -16.54
C ASP A 292 -4.94 7.43 -16.52
N LYS A 293 -5.39 6.98 -17.70
CA LYS A 293 -6.44 5.95 -17.77
C LYS A 293 -5.92 4.55 -17.50
N THR A 294 -4.70 4.23 -17.95
CA THR A 294 -4.06 2.93 -17.66
C THR A 294 -3.87 2.77 -16.16
N LEU A 295 -3.40 3.82 -15.49
CA LEU A 295 -3.25 3.81 -14.05
C LEU A 295 -4.59 3.64 -13.30
N SER A 296 -5.64 4.32 -13.75
CA SER A 296 -6.98 4.14 -13.18
C SER A 296 -7.48 2.69 -13.33
N VAL A 297 -7.17 2.04 -14.46
CA VAL A 297 -7.48 0.61 -14.67
C VAL A 297 -6.65 -0.27 -13.75
N MET A 298 -5.32 -0.04 -13.66
CA MET A 298 -4.43 -0.79 -12.76
C MET A 298 -4.88 -0.69 -11.31
N TRP A 299 -5.27 0.51 -10.87
CA TRP A 299 -5.81 0.75 -9.54
C TRP A 299 -7.06 -0.07 -9.28
N ALA A 300 -7.98 -0.06 -10.24
CA ALA A 300 -9.24 -0.76 -10.09
C ALA A 300 -9.09 -2.29 -10.10
N VAL A 301 -8.20 -2.83 -10.94
CA VAL A 301 -7.83 -4.25 -10.93
C VAL A 301 -7.23 -4.64 -9.57
N SER A 302 -6.31 -3.81 -9.05
CA SER A 302 -5.66 -4.05 -7.76
C SER A 302 -6.65 -4.02 -6.59
N LYS A 303 -7.64 -3.11 -6.63
CA LYS A 303 -8.75 -3.09 -5.66
C LYS A 303 -9.60 -4.36 -5.72
N ALA A 304 -9.96 -4.81 -6.92
CA ALA A 304 -10.77 -6.01 -7.08
C ALA A 304 -10.04 -7.25 -6.54
N GLU A 305 -8.74 -7.35 -6.82
CA GLU A 305 -7.88 -8.39 -6.27
C GLU A 305 -7.82 -8.32 -4.74
N LEU A 306 -7.56 -7.14 -4.17
CA LEU A 306 -7.53 -6.92 -2.72
C LEU A 306 -8.84 -7.34 -2.05
N ILE A 307 -9.98 -6.91 -2.58
CA ILE A 307 -11.31 -7.28 -2.07
C ILE A 307 -11.47 -8.80 -2.08
N ARG A 308 -11.05 -9.48 -3.16
CA ARG A 308 -11.07 -10.95 -3.25
C ARG A 308 -10.19 -11.57 -2.16
N LYS A 309 -8.91 -11.17 -2.05
CA LYS A 309 -7.98 -11.71 -1.02
C LYS A 309 -8.58 -11.57 0.38
N LEU A 310 -9.05 -10.37 0.75
CA LEU A 310 -9.66 -10.13 2.06
C LEU A 310 -10.90 -10.99 2.32
N ARG A 311 -11.74 -11.20 1.29
CA ARG A 311 -12.92 -12.07 1.39
C ARG A 311 -12.53 -13.52 1.64
N ASP A 312 -11.49 -13.99 0.97
CA ASP A 312 -10.97 -15.36 1.10
C ASP A 312 -10.36 -15.58 2.49
N VAL A 313 -9.55 -14.63 2.99
CA VAL A 313 -9.00 -14.65 4.36
C VAL A 313 -10.12 -14.68 5.41
N CYS A 314 -11.11 -13.78 5.30
CA CYS A 314 -12.24 -13.78 6.24
C CYS A 314 -13.02 -15.09 6.20
N ASN A 315 -13.20 -15.67 5.01
CA ASN A 315 -13.89 -16.95 4.86
C ASN A 315 -13.13 -18.08 5.55
N ALA A 316 -11.81 -18.15 5.36
CA ALA A 316 -10.95 -19.16 5.97
C ALA A 316 -11.07 -19.13 7.49
N ILE A 317 -11.02 -17.94 8.10
CA ILE A 317 -11.12 -17.78 9.56
C ILE A 317 -12.54 -18.07 10.09
N LEU A 318 -13.56 -17.50 9.44
CA LEU A 318 -14.95 -17.60 9.94
C LEU A 318 -15.57 -18.99 9.74
N HIS A 319 -15.03 -19.81 8.83
CA HIS A 319 -15.55 -21.15 8.53
C HIS A 319 -14.58 -22.27 8.88
N ASP A 320 -13.52 -22.00 9.63
CA ASP A 320 -12.59 -23.01 10.14
C ASP A 320 -13.31 -24.00 11.06
N GLN A 321 -13.49 -25.24 10.61
CA GLN A 321 -14.20 -26.27 11.37
C GLN A 321 -13.39 -26.79 12.58
N THR A 322 -12.09 -26.48 12.65
CA THR A 322 -11.25 -26.84 13.81
C THR A 322 -11.51 -25.94 15.02
N VAL A 323 -12.05 -24.73 14.80
CA VAL A 323 -12.38 -23.76 15.84
C VAL A 323 -13.83 -23.91 16.27
N LYS A 324 -14.14 -23.78 17.57
CA LYS A 324 -15.53 -23.90 18.07
C LYS A 324 -16.45 -22.81 17.49
N PRO A 325 -17.74 -23.11 17.20
CA PRO A 325 -18.67 -22.11 16.67
C PRO A 325 -18.79 -20.82 17.50
N SER A 326 -18.76 -20.95 18.84
CA SER A 326 -18.77 -19.81 19.77
C SER A 326 -17.55 -18.91 19.61
N ASP A 327 -16.37 -19.50 19.41
CA ASP A 327 -15.11 -18.75 19.26
C ASP A 327 -15.07 -18.06 17.88
N ARG A 328 -15.57 -18.73 16.82
CA ARG A 328 -15.77 -18.10 15.51
C ARG A 328 -16.75 -16.92 15.56
N MET A 329 -17.78 -16.99 16.40
CA MET A 329 -18.70 -15.88 16.62
C MET A 329 -17.99 -14.68 17.28
N VAL A 330 -17.05 -14.92 18.22
CA VAL A 330 -16.22 -13.84 18.79
C VAL A 330 -15.29 -13.26 17.74
N LYS A 331 -14.65 -14.09 16.91
CA LYS A 331 -13.83 -13.63 15.77
C LYS A 331 -14.64 -12.74 14.80
N ALA A 332 -15.89 -13.10 14.48
CA ALA A 332 -16.80 -12.25 13.68
C ALA A 332 -17.08 -10.89 14.34
N LYS A 333 -17.31 -10.85 15.66
CA LYS A 333 -17.46 -9.58 16.39
C LYS A 333 -16.17 -8.75 16.38
N GLY A 334 -15.01 -9.40 16.45
CA GLY A 334 -13.70 -8.75 16.29
C GLY A 334 -13.52 -8.09 14.93
N LEU A 335 -13.93 -8.76 13.85
CA LEU A 335 -13.93 -8.16 12.50
C LEU A 335 -14.85 -6.94 12.41
N LEU A 336 -16.05 -6.99 13.01
CA LEU A 336 -16.95 -5.83 13.07
C LEU A 336 -16.33 -4.67 13.85
N PHE A 337 -15.67 -4.96 14.97
CA PHE A 337 -14.99 -3.95 15.79
C PHE A 337 -13.87 -3.27 15.00
N ILE A 338 -13.01 -4.05 14.34
CA ILE A 338 -11.93 -3.51 13.51
C ILE A 338 -12.50 -2.68 12.36
N ALA A 339 -13.52 -3.20 11.67
CA ALA A 339 -14.17 -2.50 10.57
C ALA A 339 -14.78 -1.16 10.99
N ASP A 340 -15.30 -1.07 12.21
CA ASP A 340 -15.83 0.17 12.76
C ASP A 340 -14.73 1.23 12.89
N LYS A 341 -13.63 0.91 13.56
CA LYS A 341 -12.51 1.84 13.75
C LYS A 341 -11.86 2.23 12.43
N PHE A 342 -11.68 1.29 11.50
CA PHE A 342 -11.12 1.57 10.18
C PHE A 342 -12.03 2.48 9.35
N SER A 343 -13.35 2.30 9.43
CA SER A 343 -14.30 3.15 8.69
C SER A 343 -14.36 4.60 9.19
N GLN A 344 -13.97 4.83 10.45
CA GLN A 344 -13.95 6.16 11.07
C GLN A 344 -12.63 6.91 10.86
N ALA A 345 -11.63 6.27 10.25
CA ALA A 345 -10.34 6.90 9.98
C ALA A 345 -10.50 8.16 9.11
N GLN A 346 -9.91 9.26 9.56
CA GLN A 346 -9.91 10.54 8.88
C GLN A 346 -8.53 11.19 8.97
N ARG A 347 -8.15 11.86 7.90
CA ARG A 347 -6.99 12.75 7.84
C ARG A 347 -7.46 14.17 8.17
N THR A 348 -6.59 14.92 8.84
CA THR A 348 -6.71 16.38 8.89
C THR A 348 -6.54 16.98 7.48
N PRO A 349 -7.03 18.20 7.19
CA PRO A 349 -6.83 18.84 5.89
C PRO A 349 -5.37 18.86 5.44
N GLU A 350 -4.45 19.11 6.37
CA GLU A 350 -3.01 19.14 6.13
C GLU A 350 -2.46 17.76 5.76
N GLU A 351 -2.88 16.71 6.48
CA GLU A 351 -2.53 15.32 6.16
C GLU A 351 -3.10 14.88 4.80
N ASP A 352 -4.29 15.38 4.46
CA ASP A 352 -4.97 15.07 3.20
C ASP A 352 -4.27 15.69 2.00
N VAL A 353 -3.85 16.96 2.10
CA VAL A 353 -3.04 17.63 1.09
C VAL A 353 -1.70 16.92 0.92
N ALA A 354 -0.98 16.68 2.03
CA ALA A 354 0.31 16.01 1.99
C ALA A 354 0.23 14.60 1.37
N ALA A 355 -0.83 13.85 1.65
CA ALA A 355 -1.04 12.54 1.05
C ALA A 355 -1.34 12.63 -0.46
N ARG A 356 -2.16 13.59 -0.90
CA ARG A 356 -2.47 13.77 -2.34
C ARG A 356 -1.24 14.19 -3.14
N ASP A 357 -0.43 15.10 -2.61
CA ASP A 357 0.78 15.56 -3.28
C ASP A 357 1.80 14.42 -3.39
N PHE A 358 1.90 13.62 -2.33
CA PHE A 358 2.72 12.41 -2.35
C PHE A 358 2.20 11.37 -3.36
N GLU A 359 0.89 11.09 -3.38
CA GLU A 359 0.26 10.16 -4.32
C GLU A 359 0.48 10.61 -5.77
N LYS A 360 0.36 11.92 -6.07
CA LYS A 360 0.67 12.46 -7.40
C LYS A 360 2.12 12.25 -7.80
N MET A 361 3.07 12.46 -6.90
CA MET A 361 4.49 12.19 -7.16
C MET A 361 4.72 10.71 -7.46
N PHE A 362 4.15 9.82 -6.66
CA PHE A 362 4.31 8.38 -6.82
C PHE A 362 3.68 7.87 -8.14
N ILE A 363 2.51 8.41 -8.49
CA ILE A 363 1.79 8.14 -9.74
C ILE A 363 2.51 8.75 -10.95
N GLY A 364 3.16 9.89 -10.77
CA GLY A 364 3.73 10.75 -11.81
C GLY A 364 5.02 10.27 -12.47
N VAL A 365 5.46 9.02 -12.24
CA VAL A 365 6.63 8.39 -12.88
C VAL A 365 7.96 9.06 -12.50
N ASP A 366 8.74 8.39 -11.65
CA ASP A 366 9.98 8.95 -11.08
C ASP A 366 11.20 8.86 -12.03
N GLU A 367 11.14 9.54 -13.17
CA GLU A 367 12.32 9.74 -14.02
C GLU A 367 13.35 10.64 -13.35
N GLN A 368 12.89 11.60 -12.54
CA GLN A 368 13.72 12.71 -12.07
C GLN A 368 14.58 12.33 -10.86
N MET A 369 14.09 11.52 -9.91
CA MET A 369 14.90 11.10 -8.76
C MET A 369 15.88 10.00 -9.15
N ILE A 370 15.51 9.10 -10.07
CA ILE A 370 16.42 8.08 -10.61
C ILE A 370 17.55 8.76 -11.40
N GLN A 371 17.25 9.74 -12.26
CA GLN A 371 18.29 10.50 -12.96
C GLN A 371 19.19 11.29 -12.02
N ALA A 372 18.63 11.87 -10.95
CA ALA A 372 19.41 12.64 -9.99
C ALA A 372 20.31 11.73 -9.12
N SER A 373 19.84 10.54 -8.71
CA SER A 373 20.67 9.58 -7.98
C SER A 373 21.80 9.01 -8.85
N MET A 374 21.53 8.74 -10.13
CA MET A 374 22.55 8.33 -11.10
C MET A 374 23.61 9.41 -11.36
N SER A 375 23.19 10.68 -11.47
CA SER A 375 24.11 11.80 -11.70
C SER A 375 25.07 12.03 -10.52
N ILE A 376 24.57 11.85 -9.29
CA ILE A 376 25.37 11.98 -8.07
C ILE A 376 26.33 10.79 -7.90
N ASN A 377 25.92 9.57 -8.23
CA ASN A 377 26.78 8.38 -8.12
C ASN A 377 27.82 8.25 -9.25
N ALA A 378 27.67 9.01 -10.34
CA ALA A 378 28.63 9.09 -11.44
C ALA A 378 29.67 10.22 -11.26
N SER A 379 29.52 11.05 -10.23
CA SER A 379 30.43 12.13 -9.82
C SER A 379 31.32 11.66 -8.66
#